data_AF-A0A2N1NK03-F1
#
_entry.id   AF-A0A2N1NK03-F1
#
_cell.length_a   1.000
_cell.length_b   1.000
_cell.length_c   1.000
_cell.angle_alpha   90.00
_cell.angle_beta   90.00
_cell.angle_gamma   90.00
#
_symmetry.space_group_name_H-M   'P 1'
#
loop_
_entity.id
_entity.type
_entity.pdbx_description
1 polymer ?
#
loop_
_entity_poly.entity_id
_entity_poly.type
_entity_poly.pdbx_seq_one_letter_code
_entity_poly.pdbx_strand_id
1 'polypeptide(L)'
;MEQTHKNVKKDRASRTKWSENAIKALFSFLLEHKNKLEELKYTRGATSNPGNIQLWKDAEAFLLTFNFENSYSNIQIANKWKNLVDNYKSQLAESKKSGGPPITIQYKEEIEAILDKDRPTLNPKSCIDSSEFSSRNEKELNFQENLSEKKQTETPCVIP
;
A
#
# COMPACT_ATOMS: atom_id res chain seq x y z
N MET A 1 37.67 -26.64 29.09
CA MET A 1 36.73 -26.58 27.96
C MET A 1 36.13 -25.19 27.96
N GLU A 2 36.70 -24.26 27.19
CA GLU A 2 36.20 -22.90 27.05
C GLU A 2 35.00 -22.89 26.10
N GLN A 3 33.83 -22.48 26.60
CA GLN A 3 32.68 -22.13 25.76
C GLN A 3 32.77 -20.66 25.38
N THR A 4 33.14 -20.39 24.14
CA THR A 4 33.08 -19.05 23.56
C THR A 4 31.65 -18.74 23.13
N HIS A 5 30.97 -17.90 23.92
CA HIS A 5 29.67 -17.33 23.55
C HIS A 5 29.88 -16.34 22.39
N LYS A 6 29.67 -16.81 21.16
CA LYS A 6 29.59 -15.95 19.98
C LYS A 6 28.35 -15.08 20.09
N ASN A 7 28.56 -13.84 20.53
CA ASN A 7 27.55 -12.80 20.57
C ASN A 7 27.26 -12.39 19.11
N VAL A 8 26.27 -13.04 18.50
CA VAL A 8 25.75 -12.67 17.18
C VAL A 8 25.13 -11.30 17.34
N LYS A 9 25.88 -10.26 16.97
CA LYS A 9 25.34 -8.90 16.82
C LYS A 9 24.17 -9.01 15.84
N LYS A 10 22.95 -8.84 16.34
CA LYS A 10 21.77 -8.61 15.51
C LYS A 10 22.07 -7.35 14.70
N ASP A 11 22.41 -7.51 13.43
CA ASP A 11 22.43 -6.41 12.49
C ASP A 11 21.11 -5.68 12.63
N ARG A 12 21.17 -4.39 12.99
CA ARG A 12 19.98 -3.54 13.01
C ARG A 12 19.48 -3.53 11.58
N ALA A 13 18.39 -4.24 11.32
CA ALA A 13 17.75 -4.26 10.01
C ALA A 13 17.66 -2.82 9.51
N SER A 14 18.29 -2.57 8.35
CA SER A 14 18.22 -1.31 7.64
C SER A 14 16.76 -0.86 7.62
N ARG A 15 16.44 0.29 8.22
CA ARG A 15 15.06 0.78 8.23
C ARG A 15 14.60 0.89 6.78
N THR A 16 13.57 0.13 6.43
CA THR A 16 12.99 0.16 5.10
C THR A 16 12.57 1.59 4.78
N LYS A 17 13.13 2.14 3.70
CA LYS A 17 12.78 3.48 3.23
C LYS A 17 11.46 3.40 2.46
N TRP A 18 10.53 4.26 2.84
CA TRP A 18 9.24 4.39 2.16
C TRP A 18 9.30 5.60 1.23
N SER A 19 9.11 5.36 -0.06
CA SER A 19 8.93 6.46 -1.02
C SER A 19 7.55 7.09 -0.85
N GLU A 20 7.39 8.34 -1.27
CA GLU A 20 6.09 9.01 -1.24
C GLU A 20 5.06 8.27 -2.10
N ASN A 21 5.45 7.76 -3.26
CA ASN A 21 4.58 6.97 -4.13
C ASN A 21 4.11 5.66 -3.46
N ALA A 22 4.98 4.99 -2.70
CA ALA A 22 4.58 3.79 -1.95
C ALA A 22 3.59 4.13 -0.81
N ILE A 23 3.78 5.28 -0.15
CA ILE A 23 2.84 5.76 0.88
C ILE A 23 1.48 6.12 0.24
N LYS A 24 1.48 6.81 -0.89
CA LYS A 24 0.25 7.15 -1.64
C LYS A 24 -0.49 5.90 -2.11
N ALA A 25 0.22 4.92 -2.67
CA ALA A 25 -0.38 3.65 -3.07
C ALA A 25 -0.99 2.90 -1.86
N LEU A 26 -0.30 2.91 -0.71
CA LEU A 26 -0.85 2.35 0.52
C LEU A 26 -2.14 3.07 0.95
N PHE A 27 -2.19 4.41 0.90
CA PHE A 27 -3.42 5.14 1.22
C PHE A 27 -4.55 4.82 0.26
N SER A 28 -4.29 4.75 -1.05
CA SER A 28 -5.31 4.36 -2.03
C SER A 28 -5.89 2.98 -1.72
N PHE A 29 -5.03 2.00 -1.40
CA PHE A 29 -5.47 0.67 -1.00
C PHE A 29 -6.34 0.69 0.26
N LEU A 30 -5.90 1.40 1.31
CA LEU A 30 -6.61 1.44 2.59
C LEU A 30 -7.93 2.22 2.52
N LEU A 31 -7.99 3.25 1.68
CA LEU A 31 -9.21 4.01 1.45
C LEU A 31 -10.29 3.15 0.79
N GLU A 32 -9.92 2.37 -0.23
CA GLU A 32 -10.82 1.41 -0.89
C GLU A 32 -11.30 0.32 0.07
N HIS A 33 -10.44 -0.11 1.00
CA HIS A 33 -10.71 -1.18 1.95
C HIS A 33 -11.03 -0.67 3.38
N LYS A 34 -11.54 0.55 3.51
CA LYS A 34 -11.73 1.21 4.82
C LYS A 34 -12.61 0.42 5.79
N ASN A 35 -13.64 -0.27 5.28
CA ASN A 35 -14.54 -1.08 6.11
C ASN A 35 -13.81 -2.26 6.75
N LYS A 36 -13.00 -2.99 5.97
CA LYS A 36 -12.16 -4.09 6.47
C LYS A 36 -11.13 -3.57 7.49
N LEU A 37 -10.57 -2.38 7.25
CA LEU A 37 -9.64 -1.75 8.18
C LEU A 37 -10.32 -1.37 9.51
N GLU A 38 -11.59 -0.95 9.49
CA GLU A 38 -12.35 -0.63 10.70
C GLU A 38 -12.66 -1.88 11.53
N GLU A 39 -13.05 -2.98 10.89
CA GLU A 39 -13.31 -4.27 11.56
C GLU A 39 -12.11 -4.79 12.35
N LEU A 40 -10.88 -4.44 11.93
CA LEU A 40 -9.66 -4.80 12.67
C LEU A 40 -9.61 -4.20 14.07
N LYS A 41 -10.29 -3.08 14.34
CA LYS A 41 -10.35 -2.48 15.68
C LYS A 41 -11.02 -3.41 16.70
N TYR A 42 -11.93 -4.25 16.24
CA TYR A 42 -12.71 -5.16 17.07
C TYR A 42 -12.13 -6.58 17.08
N THR A 43 -11.13 -6.84 16.22
CA THR A 43 -10.49 -8.15 16.11
C THR A 43 -9.42 -8.32 17.19
N ARG A 44 -9.67 -9.21 18.15
CA ARG A 44 -8.73 -9.53 19.23
C ARG A 44 -7.40 -10.02 18.64
N GLY A 45 -6.30 -9.36 19.00
CA GLY A 45 -4.95 -9.74 18.57
C GLY A 45 -4.53 -9.25 17.18
N ALA A 46 -5.37 -8.47 16.49
CA ALA A 46 -5.01 -7.89 15.19
C ALA A 46 -3.78 -6.96 15.27
N THR A 47 -3.62 -6.25 16.38
CA THR A 47 -2.46 -5.39 16.62
C THR A 47 -1.19 -6.15 16.99
N SER A 48 -1.31 -7.39 17.51
CA SER A 48 -0.19 -8.20 17.97
C SER A 48 0.33 -9.19 16.92
N ASN A 49 -0.49 -9.56 15.94
CA ASN A 49 -0.08 -10.43 14.83
C ASN A 49 -0.62 -9.93 13.48
N PRO A 50 -0.06 -8.84 12.93
CA PRO A 50 -0.51 -8.30 11.67
C PRO A 50 -0.24 -9.24 10.48
N GLY A 51 0.72 -10.16 10.59
CA GLY A 51 1.09 -11.08 9.51
C GLY A 51 -0.01 -12.07 9.11
N ASN A 52 -0.94 -12.38 10.02
CA ASN A 52 -2.05 -13.30 9.76
C ASN A 52 -3.33 -12.61 9.25
N ILE A 53 -3.33 -11.29 9.14
CA ILE A 53 -4.50 -10.53 8.73
C ILE A 53 -4.56 -10.47 7.20
N GLN A 54 -5.71 -10.85 6.64
CA GLN A 54 -5.90 -10.88 5.19
C GLN A 54 -5.74 -9.50 4.55
N LEU A 55 -6.25 -8.43 5.17
CA LEU A 55 -6.10 -7.06 4.68
C LEU A 55 -4.63 -6.69 4.41
N TRP A 56 -3.71 -7.07 5.30
CA TRP A 56 -2.29 -6.73 5.14
C TRP A 56 -1.60 -7.61 4.08
N LYS A 57 -2.05 -8.85 3.89
CA LYS A 57 -1.60 -9.72 2.78
C LYS A 57 -2.09 -9.19 1.43
N ASP A 58 -3.33 -8.75 1.37
CA ASP A 58 -3.92 -8.13 0.18
C ASP A 58 -3.19 -6.83 -0.16
N ALA A 59 -2.84 -6.02 0.86
CA ALA A 59 -2.05 -4.80 0.68
C ALA A 59 -0.64 -5.10 0.15
N GLU A 60 0.01 -6.16 0.64
CA GLU A 60 1.31 -6.61 0.15
C GLU A 60 1.22 -7.02 -1.32
N ALA A 61 0.25 -7.86 -1.69
CA ALA A 61 0.02 -8.24 -3.08
C ALA A 61 -0.27 -7.02 -3.97
N PHE A 62 -1.06 -6.06 -3.48
CA PHE A 62 -1.34 -4.82 -4.20
C PHE A 62 -0.08 -3.99 -4.44
N LEU A 63 0.76 -3.78 -3.41
CA LEU A 63 1.98 -2.99 -3.55
C LEU A 63 3.02 -3.67 -4.46
N LEU A 64 3.02 -5.00 -4.54
CA LEU A 64 3.86 -5.75 -5.48
C LEU A 64 3.48 -5.54 -6.95
N THR A 65 2.27 -5.05 -7.24
CA THR A 65 1.88 -4.69 -8.63
C THR A 65 2.61 -3.45 -9.14
N PHE A 66 3.23 -2.67 -8.25
CA PHE A 66 4.01 -1.50 -8.58
C PHE A 66 5.50 -1.82 -8.59
N ASN A 67 6.23 -1.21 -9.53
CA ASN A 67 7.68 -1.37 -9.64
C ASN A 67 8.43 -0.42 -8.69
N PHE A 68 8.21 -0.55 -7.38
CA PHE A 68 8.94 0.22 -6.37
C PHE A 68 10.35 -0.36 -6.14
N GLU A 69 11.27 0.51 -5.70
CA GLU A 69 12.66 0.10 -5.36
C GLU A 69 12.72 -0.95 -4.23
N ASN A 70 11.75 -0.90 -3.31
CA ASN A 70 11.66 -1.83 -2.19
C ASN A 70 10.33 -2.58 -2.21
N SER A 71 10.37 -3.88 -1.90
CA SER A 71 9.20 -4.65 -1.53
C SER A 71 8.86 -4.42 -0.05
N TYR A 72 7.56 -4.34 0.26
CA TYR A 72 7.09 -4.12 1.62
C TYR A 72 6.30 -5.34 2.09
N SER A 73 6.76 -6.01 3.15
CA SER A 73 6.02 -7.15 3.69
C SER A 73 4.73 -6.70 4.38
N ASN A 74 3.73 -7.58 4.45
CA ASN A 74 2.48 -7.31 5.16
C ASN A 74 2.68 -6.76 6.60
N ILE A 75 3.68 -7.27 7.34
CA ILE A 75 4.05 -6.78 8.67
C ILE A 75 4.60 -5.35 8.60
N GLN A 76 5.46 -5.05 7.63
CA GLN A 76 6.00 -3.70 7.43
C GLN A 76 4.90 -2.71 7.07
N ILE A 77 3.95 -3.12 6.23
CA ILE A 77 2.80 -2.32 5.82
C ILE A 77 1.92 -1.98 7.03
N ALA A 78 1.56 -2.98 7.84
CA ALA A 78 0.76 -2.77 9.04
C ALA A 78 1.43 -1.81 10.03
N ASN A 79 2.72 -2.00 10.28
CA ASN A 79 3.51 -1.13 11.14
C ASN A 79 3.63 0.28 10.58
N LYS A 80 3.75 0.43 9.25
CA LYS A 80 3.78 1.73 8.59
C LYS A 80 2.47 2.48 8.79
N TRP A 81 1.33 1.83 8.55
CA TRP A 81 0.01 2.43 8.80
C TRP A 81 -0.13 2.88 10.26
N LYS A 82 0.20 2.00 11.22
CA LYS A 82 0.17 2.33 12.65
C LYS A 82 1.01 3.58 12.96
N ASN A 83 2.25 3.62 12.48
CA ASN A 83 3.14 4.75 12.73
C ASN A 83 2.63 6.05 12.09
N LEU A 84 1.99 5.99 10.92
CA LEU A 84 1.38 7.16 10.28
C LEU A 84 0.23 7.71 11.11
N VAL A 85 -0.65 6.84 11.60
CA VAL A 85 -1.78 7.22 12.47
C VAL A 85 -1.31 7.77 13.81
N ASP A 86 -0.31 7.14 14.43
CA ASP A 86 0.23 7.59 15.72
C ASP A 86 0.89 8.97 15.57
N ASN A 87 1.68 9.18 14.51
CA ASN A 87 2.31 10.46 14.21
C ASN A 87 1.24 11.56 13.96
N TYR A 88 0.22 11.26 13.16
CA TYR A 88 -0.92 12.15 12.93
C TYR A 88 -1.57 12.60 14.25
N LYS A 89 -1.88 11.64 15.13
CA LYS A 89 -2.50 11.94 16.44
C LYS A 89 -1.59 12.79 17.34
N SER A 90 -0.29 12.50 17.35
CA SER A 90 0.69 13.30 18.10
C SER A 90 0.75 14.74 17.60
N GLN A 91 0.89 14.95 16.29
CA GLN A 91 0.91 16.30 15.70
C GLN A 91 -0.41 17.05 15.93
N LEU A 92 -1.55 16.35 15.85
CA LEU A 92 -2.86 16.93 16.15
C LEU A 92 -3.02 17.35 17.61
N ALA A 93 -2.42 16.61 18.55
CA ALA A 93 -2.43 16.97 19.96
C ALA A 93 -1.52 18.17 20.26
N GLU A 94 -0.38 18.25 19.59
CA GLU A 94 0.56 19.37 19.69
C GLU A 94 0.00 20.65 19.07
N SER A 95 -0.67 20.55 17.92
CA SER A 95 -1.29 21.70 17.25
C SER A 95 -2.39 22.37 18.09
N LYS A 96 -3.06 21.62 18.98
CA LYS A 96 -4.05 22.15 19.92
C LYS A 96 -3.44 22.86 21.12
N LYS A 97 -2.18 22.55 21.47
CA LYS A 97 -1.47 23.13 22.61
C LYS A 97 -0.66 24.36 22.23
N SER A 98 -0.27 24.46 20.96
CA SER A 98 0.45 25.59 20.42
C SER A 98 -0.49 26.77 20.22
N GLY A 99 -0.30 27.86 20.98
CA GLY A 99 -0.80 29.19 20.61
C GLY A 99 0.01 29.85 19.49
N GLY A 100 0.94 29.10 18.88
CA GLY A 100 1.79 29.54 17.79
C GLY A 100 1.18 29.30 16.40
N PRO A 101 1.98 29.51 15.33
CA PRO A 101 1.51 29.39 13.96
C PRO A 101 0.96 27.98 13.64
N PRO A 102 0.02 27.87 12.68
CA PRO A 102 -0.53 26.58 12.26
C PRO A 102 0.56 25.59 11.85
N ILE A 103 0.58 24.42 12.49
CA ILE A 103 1.48 23.32 12.12
C ILE A 103 0.88 22.57 10.94
N THR A 104 1.66 22.36 9.88
CA THR A 104 1.24 21.54 8.74
C THR A 104 1.40 20.07 9.10
N ILE A 105 0.29 19.34 9.20
CA ILE A 105 0.27 17.92 9.52
C ILE A 105 0.36 17.12 8.22
N GLN A 106 1.41 16.30 8.08
CA GLN A 106 1.59 15.48 6.88
C GLN A 106 0.46 14.44 6.74
N TYR A 107 -0.01 14.27 5.50
CA TYR A 107 -1.04 13.30 5.10
C TYR A 107 -2.35 13.42 5.89
N LYS A 108 -2.64 14.62 6.41
CA LYS A 108 -3.82 14.87 7.24
C LYS A 108 -5.09 14.44 6.52
N GLU A 109 -5.30 14.90 5.30
CA GLU A 109 -6.53 14.67 4.55
C GLU A 109 -6.71 13.19 4.19
N GLU A 110 -5.64 12.51 3.79
CA GLU A 110 -5.68 11.09 3.45
C GLU A 110 -5.95 10.22 4.68
N ILE A 111 -5.30 10.53 5.81
CA ILE A 111 -5.52 9.81 7.08
C ILE A 111 -6.93 10.07 7.59
N GLU A 112 -7.41 11.32 7.55
CA GLU A 112 -8.79 11.65 7.90
C GLU A 112 -9.77 10.92 6.98
N ALA A 113 -9.58 10.92 5.66
CA ALA A 113 -10.48 10.21 4.73
C ALA A 113 -10.59 8.70 4.99
N ILE A 114 -9.51 8.08 5.46
CA ILE A 114 -9.49 6.65 5.83
C ILE A 114 -10.12 6.41 7.21
N LEU A 115 -9.95 7.35 8.15
CA LEU A 115 -10.45 7.21 9.53
C LEU A 115 -11.88 7.73 9.73
N ASP A 116 -12.34 8.64 8.88
CA ASP A 116 -13.63 9.31 8.97
C ASP A 116 -14.76 8.33 8.62
N LYS A 117 -15.71 8.25 9.54
CA LYS A 117 -16.86 7.36 9.46
C LYS A 117 -17.97 7.94 8.59
N ASP A 118 -18.03 9.27 8.47
CA ASP A 118 -19.22 9.98 7.98
C ASP A 118 -18.98 10.68 6.64
N ARG A 119 -17.75 10.71 6.12
CA ARG A 119 -17.49 11.21 4.77
C ARG A 119 -18.01 10.17 3.76
N PRO A 120 -19.02 10.50 2.94
CA PRO A 120 -19.32 9.70 1.77
C PRO A 120 -18.03 9.62 0.97
N THR A 121 -17.64 8.43 0.57
CA THR A 121 -16.52 8.19 -0.35
C THR A 121 -16.73 9.11 -1.56
N LEU A 122 -16.07 10.26 -1.55
CA LEU A 122 -15.93 11.07 -2.74
C LEU A 122 -15.11 10.21 -3.69
N ASN A 123 -15.82 9.64 -4.66
CA ASN A 123 -15.32 9.00 -5.86
C ASN A 123 -13.81 9.24 -6.10
N PRO A 124 -12.99 8.19 -6.29
CA PRO A 124 -11.57 8.34 -6.62
C PRO A 124 -11.32 8.84 -8.05
N LYS A 125 -12.17 9.71 -8.62
CA LYS A 125 -12.06 10.20 -10.00
C LYS A 125 -11.69 11.68 -10.16
N SER A 126 -11.38 12.40 -9.09
CA SER A 126 -10.92 13.79 -9.24
C SER A 126 -9.90 14.18 -8.18
N CYS A 127 -8.66 13.74 -8.36
CA CYS A 127 -7.48 14.44 -7.85
C CYS A 127 -6.27 14.06 -8.69
N ILE A 128 -6.36 14.40 -9.98
CA ILE A 128 -5.17 14.74 -10.76
C ILE A 128 -5.45 16.15 -11.23
N ASP A 129 -5.17 17.13 -10.36
CA ASP A 129 -4.95 18.46 -10.87
C ASP A 129 -3.63 18.42 -11.65
N SER A 130 -3.73 18.87 -12.88
CA SER A 130 -2.68 18.76 -13.88
C SER A 130 -1.57 19.74 -13.54
N SER A 131 -0.35 19.24 -13.29
CA SER A 131 0.85 20.02 -13.60
C SER A 131 2.06 19.11 -13.82
N GLU A 132 2.63 19.25 -15.01
CA GLU A 132 3.98 18.84 -15.42
C GLU A 132 4.26 17.34 -15.61
N PHE A 133 3.63 16.75 -16.63
CA PHE A 133 4.41 16.00 -17.62
C PHE A 133 4.17 16.63 -19.00
N SER A 134 4.80 17.80 -19.20
CA SER A 134 4.87 18.45 -20.49
C SER A 134 5.97 17.84 -21.35
N SER A 135 5.51 17.16 -22.40
CA SER A 135 6.09 17.04 -23.74
C SER A 135 7.15 15.97 -24.05
N ARG A 136 6.93 15.40 -25.24
CA ARG A 136 7.82 14.62 -26.13
C ARG A 136 7.76 13.12 -25.85
N ASN A 137 7.18 12.27 -26.69
CA ASN A 137 7.05 12.30 -28.15
C ASN A 137 6.10 11.17 -28.62
N GLU A 138 5.31 11.48 -29.64
CA GLU A 138 4.37 10.60 -30.34
C GLU A 138 5.12 9.58 -31.20
N LYS A 139 4.84 8.26 -31.04
CA LYS A 139 4.93 7.18 -32.05
C LYS A 139 3.98 6.05 -31.61
N GLU A 140 2.70 6.13 -31.97
CA GLU A 140 2.11 5.45 -33.14
C GLU A 140 1.79 3.98 -32.88
N LEU A 141 0.48 3.78 -32.65
CA LEU A 141 -0.35 2.59 -32.84
C LEU A 141 0.31 1.34 -33.43
N ASN A 142 0.20 0.22 -32.71
CA ASN A 142 -0.46 -0.97 -33.29
C ASN A 142 -0.90 -1.96 -32.20
N PHE A 143 -2.20 -2.02 -31.92
CA PHE A 143 -2.81 -3.19 -31.30
C PHE A 143 -3.34 -4.06 -32.45
N GLN A 144 -2.72 -5.22 -32.67
CA GLN A 144 -3.38 -6.29 -33.42
C GLN A 144 -3.80 -7.39 -32.43
N GLU A 145 -5.11 -7.34 -32.16
CA GLU A 145 -5.94 -8.40 -31.63
C GLU A 145 -5.66 -9.73 -32.37
N ASN A 146 -5.35 -10.79 -31.62
CA ASN A 146 -5.56 -12.14 -32.10
C ASN A 146 -6.08 -13.02 -30.97
N LEU A 147 -7.40 -13.02 -30.87
CA LEU A 147 -8.19 -14.03 -30.17
C LEU A 147 -8.14 -15.31 -31.03
N SER A 148 -7.28 -16.26 -30.68
CA SER A 148 -7.31 -17.60 -31.30
C SER A 148 -8.08 -18.55 -30.40
N GLU A 149 -9.38 -18.63 -30.62
CA GLU A 149 -10.22 -19.73 -30.13
C GLU A 149 -9.85 -21.03 -30.88
N LYS A 150 -9.47 -22.03 -30.07
CA LYS A 150 -9.72 -23.48 -30.18
C LYS A 150 -10.12 -24.02 -31.56
N LYS A 151 -9.46 -25.07 -32.03
CA LYS A 151 -10.13 -26.31 -32.47
C LYS A 151 -9.31 -27.58 -32.20
N GLN A 152 -10.07 -28.60 -31.84
CA GLN A 152 -9.68 -29.95 -31.42
C GLN A 152 -8.97 -30.72 -32.53
N THR A 153 -8.01 -31.54 -32.13
CA THR A 153 -7.33 -32.52 -32.97
C THR A 153 -8.13 -33.82 -32.93
N GLU A 154 -8.89 -34.12 -33.98
CA GLU A 154 -9.37 -35.49 -34.26
C GLU A 154 -8.74 -35.98 -35.56
N THR A 155 -8.01 -37.08 -35.44
CA THR A 155 -7.36 -37.87 -36.49
C THR A 155 -8.37 -38.48 -37.49
N PRO A 156 -7.95 -38.66 -38.76
CA PRO A 156 -8.47 -39.77 -39.55
C PRO A 156 -7.34 -40.71 -40.02
N CYS A 157 -7.50 -42.00 -39.71
CA CYS A 157 -6.77 -43.10 -40.34
C CYS A 157 -7.08 -43.16 -41.84
N VAL A 158 -6.05 -43.36 -42.67
CA VAL A 158 -6.23 -43.87 -44.04
C VAL A 158 -5.16 -44.93 -44.29
N ILE A 159 -5.64 -46.14 -44.59
CA ILE A 159 -4.86 -47.30 -45.07
C ILE A 159 -4.99 -47.31 -46.60
N PRO A 160 -3.90 -47.58 -47.32
CA PRO A 160 -3.94 -48.30 -48.60
C PRO A 160 -3.48 -49.75 -48.44
#